data_AF-A0A6P0RL98-F1
#
_entry.id   AF-A0A6P0RL98-F1
#
_cell.length_a   1.000
_cell.length_b   1.000
_cell.length_c   1.000
_cell.angle_alpha   90.00
_cell.angle_beta   90.00
_cell.angle_gamma   90.00
#
_symmetry.space_group_name_H-M   'P 1'
#
loop_
_entity.id
_entity.type
_entity.pdbx_description
1 polymer ?
#
loop_
_entity_poly.entity_id
_entity_poly.type
_entity_poly.pdbx_seq_one_letter_code
_entity_poly.pdbx_strand_id
1 'polypeptide(L)'
;MKAITILGSTGSIGTQTLDIVTHNPEKFRVIGLAAGSNVEMLAQQVRQFRPQIVAINDESKFTALQEAIADQEPQPILVAGQDGVIEVARYGQSEAVVTGIVGCAGLLPTIAAIEAGKDIALANKETLIAAGPVVNPLIEKYGVKLLPADSEHSAIFQCLQGIPKNGLRRIILTASGGAFRDWPIEKLSQVKVADAIKHPNWSMGKKITVDSATMMNKGLEVIEAHYLFGLDYNNIDIVIHPQSIIHSLIELQDTSVLAQLGWPDMRLPLLYALSWPERIYTDWEQLDLVKAGSLTFKEPDNLKYPCIQLAYGAGRMGGSMPAVLNAANEQAVALFLEEKITFLNIPKLIEYVCEKHKSSHQENPSLDDILEADKWARKEALVGTSIVNNSLTNLALVNVDENQTEIETEISTTKEKDRTKFNDFYQRGLAKYEQQDYQSALAEFDRAIDIDPNHIDAYIHRGDVKDKLEDYEGAIADYNQVINRDSTHPKAYYRRGNVLRKAGDNWGAIADYNQAIRLNPNYTSTKYRSDIHGDLETIEKLLQEKFI
;
A
#
# COMPACT_ATOMS: atom_id res chain seq x y z
N MET A 1 15.64 36.50 2.88
CA MET A 1 15.17 35.50 3.84
C MET A 1 13.81 35.05 3.39
N LYS A 2 13.68 33.79 2.99
CA LYS A 2 12.46 33.23 2.44
C LYS A 2 11.41 33.10 3.55
N ALA A 3 10.26 33.71 3.36
CA ALA A 3 9.15 33.66 4.30
C ALA A 3 8.32 32.38 4.09
N ILE A 4 8.11 31.57 5.14
CA ILE A 4 7.45 30.27 5.03
C ILE A 4 6.30 30.08 6.02
N THR A 5 5.27 29.35 5.60
CA THR A 5 4.19 28.84 6.47
C THR A 5 4.35 27.33 6.62
N ILE A 6 4.09 26.79 7.81
CA ILE A 6 4.20 25.35 8.09
C ILE A 6 2.86 24.83 8.60
N LEU A 7 2.25 23.95 7.80
CA LEU A 7 1.04 23.24 8.17
C LEU A 7 1.42 21.89 8.80
N GLY A 8 0.86 21.56 9.97
CA GLY A 8 1.28 20.37 10.73
C GLY A 8 2.61 20.57 11.47
N SER A 9 2.83 21.75 12.07
CA SER A 9 4.11 22.15 12.68
C SER A 9 4.58 21.25 13.83
N THR A 10 3.67 20.59 14.53
CA THR A 10 3.97 19.67 15.64
C THR A 10 4.12 18.22 15.19
N GLY A 11 3.99 17.93 13.90
CA GLY A 11 4.26 16.62 13.31
C GLY A 11 5.74 16.45 12.91
N SER A 12 6.13 15.25 12.50
CA SER A 12 7.52 14.94 12.12
C SER A 12 8.08 15.85 11.02
N ILE A 13 7.29 16.17 10.00
CA ILE A 13 7.69 17.11 8.94
C ILE A 13 7.85 18.52 9.49
N GLY A 14 6.88 18.97 10.28
CA GLY A 14 6.87 20.31 10.87
C GLY A 14 8.05 20.56 11.80
N THR A 15 8.33 19.63 12.71
CA THR A 15 9.45 19.76 13.66
C THR A 15 10.81 19.73 12.96
N GLN A 16 10.99 18.87 11.95
CA GLN A 16 12.21 18.85 11.14
C GLN A 16 12.38 20.10 10.27
N THR A 17 11.27 20.65 9.76
CA THR A 17 11.29 21.94 9.06
C THR A 17 11.74 23.06 10.00
N LEU A 18 11.23 23.09 11.23
CA LEU A 18 11.63 24.07 12.23
C LEU A 18 13.08 23.86 12.71
N ASP A 19 13.59 22.63 12.73
CA ASP A 19 15.01 22.33 12.96
C ASP A 19 15.88 22.96 11.85
N ILE A 20 15.48 22.84 10.58
CA ILE A 20 16.16 23.50 9.46
C ILE A 20 16.16 25.02 9.63
N VAL A 21 15.02 25.62 9.99
CA VAL A 21 14.92 27.07 10.21
C VAL A 21 15.84 27.53 11.34
N THR A 22 15.91 26.74 12.42
CA THR A 22 16.77 27.04 13.59
C THR A 22 18.25 27.10 13.20
N HIS A 23 18.69 26.23 12.30
CA HIS A 23 20.08 26.18 11.82
C HIS A 23 20.36 27.14 10.66
N ASN A 24 19.34 27.77 10.07
CA ASN A 24 19.47 28.68 8.93
C ASN A 24 18.61 29.96 9.11
N PRO A 25 18.73 30.68 10.24
CA PRO A 25 17.86 31.81 10.57
C PRO A 25 18.01 33.01 9.64
N GLU A 26 19.14 33.14 8.94
CA GLU A 26 19.38 34.15 7.92
C GLU A 26 18.70 33.82 6.58
N LYS A 27 18.35 32.55 6.37
CA LYS A 27 17.74 32.05 5.13
C LYS A 27 16.23 31.96 5.22
N PHE A 28 15.67 31.57 6.36
CA PHE A 28 14.23 31.31 6.50
C PHE A 28 13.59 32.07 7.66
N ARG A 29 12.32 32.45 7.50
CA ARG A 29 11.48 33.01 8.56
C ARG A 29 10.11 32.38 8.54
N VAL A 30 9.62 31.98 9.71
CA VAL A 30 8.26 31.45 9.88
C VAL A 30 7.25 32.61 9.94
N ILE A 31 6.24 32.57 9.08
CA ILE A 31 5.11 33.51 9.06
C ILE A 31 3.88 32.92 9.73
N GLY A 32 3.58 31.65 9.47
CA GLY A 32 2.39 30.98 9.98
C GLY A 32 2.68 29.55 10.44
N LEU A 33 2.01 29.14 11.51
CA LEU A 33 2.03 27.76 12.02
C LEU A 33 0.61 27.23 12.16
N ALA A 34 0.38 25.99 11.75
CA ALA A 34 -0.84 25.27 12.06
C ALA A 34 -0.53 23.91 12.68
N ALA A 35 -1.26 23.53 13.73
CA ALA A 35 -1.14 22.22 14.35
C ALA A 35 -2.52 21.56 14.58
N GLY A 36 -2.50 20.24 14.83
CA GLY A 36 -3.71 19.46 15.14
C GLY A 36 -4.28 19.82 16.51
N SER A 37 -3.67 19.27 17.57
CA SER A 37 -4.16 19.40 18.95
C SER A 37 -3.06 19.54 20.01
N ASN A 38 -1.78 19.50 19.62
CA ASN A 38 -0.65 19.57 20.55
C ASN A 38 -0.33 21.01 20.98
N VAL A 39 -1.08 21.50 21.97
CA VAL A 39 -0.96 22.86 22.52
C VAL A 39 0.44 23.15 23.05
N GLU A 40 1.00 22.24 23.84
CA GLU A 40 2.28 22.47 24.53
C GLU A 40 3.41 22.71 23.54
N MET A 41 3.56 21.83 22.55
CA MET A 41 4.59 21.98 21.53
C MET A 41 4.32 23.19 20.63
N LEU A 42 3.05 23.43 20.26
CA LEU A 42 2.71 24.61 19.45
C LEU A 42 3.08 25.91 20.18
N ALA A 43 2.76 26.03 21.48
CA ALA A 43 3.12 27.19 22.28
C ALA A 43 4.66 27.40 22.34
N GLN A 44 5.44 26.34 22.50
CA GLN A 44 6.91 26.41 22.44
C GLN A 44 7.39 26.93 21.08
N GLN A 45 6.83 26.43 19.98
CA GLN A 45 7.16 26.86 18.62
C GLN A 45 6.78 28.34 18.40
N VAL A 46 5.62 28.79 18.89
CA VAL A 46 5.20 30.19 18.79
C VAL A 46 6.20 31.13 19.48
N ARG A 47 6.67 30.75 20.67
CA ARG A 47 7.65 31.54 21.42
C ARG A 47 8.99 31.67 20.70
N GLN A 48 9.46 30.55 20.16
CA GLN A 48 10.75 30.48 19.47
C GLN A 48 10.73 31.25 18.14
N PHE A 49 9.71 31.00 17.30
CA PHE A 49 9.70 31.46 15.91
C PHE A 49 8.89 32.75 15.69
N ARG A 50 8.09 33.16 16.68
CA ARG A 50 7.27 34.38 16.66
C ARG A 50 6.49 34.57 15.35
N PRO A 51 5.67 33.56 14.93
CA PRO A 51 4.86 33.68 13.72
C PRO A 51 3.83 34.81 13.86
N GLN A 52 3.32 35.29 12.73
CA GLN A 52 2.28 36.32 12.67
C GLN A 52 0.87 35.74 12.83
N ILE A 53 0.65 34.49 12.42
CA ILE A 53 -0.62 33.79 12.54
C ILE A 53 -0.41 32.35 13.01
N VAL A 54 -1.32 31.85 13.84
CA VAL A 54 -1.28 30.50 14.39
C VAL A 54 -2.66 29.87 14.39
N ALA A 55 -2.75 28.63 13.92
CA ALA A 55 -3.96 27.81 13.97
C ALA A 55 -3.79 26.57 14.85
N ILE A 56 -4.84 26.23 15.60
CA ILE A 56 -5.03 24.90 16.17
C ILE A 56 -6.33 24.30 15.62
N ASN A 57 -6.23 23.14 14.98
CA ASN A 57 -7.35 22.53 14.29
C ASN A 57 -8.42 22.01 15.28
N ASP A 58 -8.01 21.46 16.41
CA ASP A 58 -8.93 21.06 17.48
C ASP A 58 -9.43 22.30 18.24
N GLU A 59 -10.64 22.75 17.90
CA GLU A 59 -11.27 23.93 18.49
C GLU A 59 -11.39 23.84 20.02
N SER A 60 -11.52 22.62 20.58
CA SER A 60 -11.60 22.42 22.03
C SER A 60 -10.31 22.82 22.76
N LYS A 61 -9.20 22.96 22.03
CA LYS A 61 -7.88 23.34 22.54
C LYS A 61 -7.55 24.81 22.34
N PHE A 62 -8.42 25.59 21.71
CA PHE A 62 -8.15 26.99 21.38
C PHE A 62 -7.88 27.84 22.61
N THR A 63 -8.75 27.77 23.64
CA THR A 63 -8.57 28.53 24.90
C THR A 63 -7.27 28.16 25.59
N ALA A 64 -6.93 26.86 25.65
CA ALA A 64 -5.70 26.40 26.26
C ALA A 64 -4.45 26.95 25.54
N LEU A 65 -4.50 27.08 24.20
CA LEU A 65 -3.43 27.72 23.45
C LEU A 65 -3.32 29.22 23.76
N GLN A 66 -4.45 29.94 23.82
CA GLN A 66 -4.46 31.37 24.16
C GLN A 66 -3.80 31.61 25.53
N GLU A 67 -4.16 30.83 26.54
CA GLU A 67 -3.57 30.89 27.87
C GLU A 67 -2.08 30.54 27.84
N ALA A 68 -1.70 29.49 27.12
CA ALA A 68 -0.33 29.01 27.03
C ALA A 68 0.64 29.98 26.35
N ILE A 69 0.16 31.02 25.66
CA ILE A 69 0.98 32.06 25.02
C ILE A 69 0.57 33.49 25.43
N ALA A 70 -0.24 33.69 26.48
CA ALA A 70 -0.81 35.00 26.82
C ALA A 70 0.24 36.10 27.11
N ASP A 71 1.41 35.71 27.58
CA ASP A 71 2.58 36.56 27.87
C ASP A 71 3.46 36.85 26.64
N GLN A 72 3.16 36.26 25.48
CA GLN A 72 3.95 36.44 24.26
C GLN A 72 3.75 37.85 23.68
N GLU A 73 4.85 38.52 23.34
CA GLU A 73 4.83 39.78 22.59
C GLU A 73 5.77 39.73 21.36
N PRO A 74 5.31 40.13 20.15
CA PRO A 74 3.92 40.44 19.80
C PRO A 74 3.02 39.19 19.82
N GLN A 75 1.72 39.38 20.08
CA GLN A 75 0.73 38.30 19.96
C GLN A 75 0.49 37.95 18.48
N PRO A 76 0.49 36.66 18.11
CA PRO A 76 0.04 36.26 16.78
C PRO A 76 -1.48 36.42 16.65
N ILE A 77 -1.96 36.49 15.41
CA ILE A 77 -3.37 36.26 15.11
C ILE A 77 -3.67 34.78 15.41
N LEU A 78 -4.62 34.51 16.29
CA LEU A 78 -5.03 33.17 16.66
C LEU A 78 -6.35 32.80 15.97
N VAL A 79 -6.34 31.67 15.27
CA VAL A 79 -7.52 31.09 14.60
C VAL A 79 -7.66 29.61 14.96
N ALA A 80 -8.83 29.04 14.75
CA ALA A 80 -9.14 27.66 15.14
C ALA A 80 -9.86 26.91 14.01
N GLY A 81 -9.92 25.59 14.14
CA GLY A 81 -10.70 24.75 13.24
C GLY A 81 -10.07 24.65 11.85
N GLN A 82 -10.78 23.93 10.98
CA GLN A 82 -10.35 23.70 9.60
C GLN A 82 -10.21 25.03 8.83
N ASP A 83 -11.16 25.95 9.02
CA ASP A 83 -11.12 27.28 8.41
C ASP A 83 -9.91 28.09 8.88
N GLY A 84 -9.51 27.96 10.14
CA GLY A 84 -8.30 28.58 10.66
C GLY A 84 -7.02 28.03 10.03
N VAL A 85 -6.94 26.71 9.79
CA VAL A 85 -5.81 26.11 9.08
C VAL A 85 -5.73 26.59 7.62
N ILE A 86 -6.88 26.70 6.94
CA ILE A 86 -6.99 27.26 5.60
C ILE A 86 -6.52 28.72 5.59
N GLU A 87 -6.95 29.52 6.57
CA GLU A 87 -6.52 30.91 6.71
C GLU A 87 -5.00 31.02 6.88
N VAL A 88 -4.41 30.22 7.77
CA VAL A 88 -2.93 30.18 7.95
C VAL A 88 -2.21 29.87 6.64
N ALA A 89 -2.71 28.92 5.85
CA ALA A 89 -2.10 28.53 4.59
C ALA A 89 -2.03 29.70 3.60
N ARG A 90 -3.11 30.50 3.49
CA ARG A 90 -3.16 31.67 2.59
C ARG A 90 -2.65 32.98 3.20
N TYR A 91 -2.44 33.04 4.51
CA TYR A 91 -2.11 34.27 5.24
C TYR A 91 -0.78 34.93 4.82
N GLY A 92 -0.81 36.26 4.70
CA GLY A 92 0.36 37.11 4.63
C GLY A 92 1.26 36.88 3.41
N GLN A 93 2.45 37.49 3.43
CA GLN A 93 3.45 37.39 2.37
C GLN A 93 4.40 36.19 2.58
N SER A 94 3.87 34.99 2.85
CA SER A 94 4.71 33.78 2.77
C SER A 94 4.93 33.39 1.31
N GLU A 95 6.19 33.10 0.97
CA GLU A 95 6.63 32.69 -0.36
C GLU A 95 6.38 31.20 -0.59
N ALA A 96 6.46 30.39 0.48
CA ALA A 96 6.20 28.97 0.39
C ALA A 96 5.40 28.41 1.58
N VAL A 97 4.66 27.34 1.34
CA VAL A 97 3.91 26.59 2.35
C VAL A 97 4.42 25.15 2.41
N VAL A 98 4.81 24.71 3.60
CA VAL A 98 5.19 23.31 3.86
C VAL A 98 3.96 22.53 4.31
N THR A 99 3.66 21.44 3.62
CA THR A 99 2.45 20.63 3.83
C THR A 99 2.76 19.39 4.69
N GLY A 100 2.76 19.56 6.01
CA GLY A 100 3.02 18.47 6.98
C GLY A 100 1.78 17.84 7.62
N ILE A 101 0.57 18.19 7.15
CA ILE A 101 -0.68 17.58 7.60
C ILE A 101 -0.81 16.19 6.97
N VAL A 102 -1.16 15.17 7.76
CA VAL A 102 -1.30 13.79 7.26
C VAL A 102 -2.68 13.61 6.60
N GLY A 103 -2.71 12.88 5.48
CA GLY A 103 -3.94 12.46 4.81
C GLY A 103 -4.62 13.56 4.01
N CYS A 104 -5.85 13.30 3.56
CA CYS A 104 -6.64 14.22 2.73
C CYS A 104 -7.01 15.55 3.45
N ALA A 105 -6.84 15.62 4.78
CA ALA A 105 -7.03 16.85 5.55
C ALA A 105 -6.11 18.02 5.10
N GLY A 106 -4.98 17.71 4.45
CA GLY A 106 -4.08 18.71 3.88
C GLY A 106 -4.55 19.36 2.58
N LEU A 107 -5.59 18.82 1.92
CA LEU A 107 -6.00 19.23 0.57
C LEU A 107 -6.49 20.68 0.50
N LEU A 108 -7.52 21.03 1.29
CA LEU A 108 -8.11 22.37 1.25
C LEU A 108 -7.11 23.48 1.65
N PRO A 109 -6.31 23.33 2.73
CA PRO A 109 -5.25 24.28 3.02
C PRO A 109 -4.22 24.41 1.88
N THR A 110 -3.88 23.32 1.20
CA THR A 110 -2.94 23.36 0.07
C THR A 110 -3.53 24.12 -1.12
N ILE A 111 -4.79 23.88 -1.46
CA ILE A 111 -5.50 24.64 -2.50
C ILE A 111 -5.51 26.14 -2.16
N ALA A 112 -5.84 26.50 -0.92
CA ALA A 112 -5.86 27.90 -0.51
C ALA A 112 -4.46 28.57 -0.58
N ALA A 113 -3.39 27.82 -0.33
CA ALA A 113 -2.02 28.31 -0.53
C ALA A 113 -1.70 28.53 -2.02
N ILE A 114 -2.11 27.61 -2.89
CA ILE A 114 -1.94 27.73 -4.35
C ILE A 114 -2.69 28.95 -4.88
N GLU A 115 -3.96 29.13 -4.49
CA GLU A 115 -4.77 30.27 -4.91
C GLU A 115 -4.23 31.62 -4.41
N ALA A 116 -3.51 31.60 -3.28
CA ALA A 116 -2.79 32.74 -2.75
C ALA A 116 -1.43 33.00 -3.44
N GLY A 117 -1.06 32.21 -4.45
CA GLY A 117 0.17 32.39 -5.23
C GLY A 117 1.43 31.92 -4.52
N LYS A 118 1.34 30.93 -3.62
CA LYS A 118 2.47 30.43 -2.83
C LYS A 118 3.03 29.14 -3.40
N ASP A 119 4.36 29.03 -3.42
CA ASP A 119 5.02 27.77 -3.75
C ASP A 119 4.71 26.72 -2.67
N ILE A 120 4.55 25.47 -3.07
CA ILE A 120 4.18 24.37 -2.17
C ILE A 120 5.39 23.45 -2.00
N ALA A 121 5.89 23.31 -0.78
CA ALA A 121 6.76 22.21 -0.41
C ALA A 121 5.86 21.02 -0.01
N LEU A 122 5.69 20.10 -0.95
CA LEU A 122 4.74 18.99 -0.86
C LEU A 122 5.35 17.82 -0.08
N ALA A 123 5.00 17.67 1.20
CA ALA A 123 5.35 16.50 2.00
C ALA A 123 4.13 15.59 2.26
N ASN A 124 2.92 16.12 2.11
CA ASN A 124 1.68 15.36 2.17
C ASN A 124 1.31 14.83 0.79
N LYS A 125 1.77 13.62 0.48
CA LYS A 125 1.48 12.92 -0.78
C LYS A 125 -0.01 12.73 -1.04
N GLU A 126 -0.80 12.53 0.02
CA GLU A 126 -2.23 12.24 -0.09
C GLU A 126 -3.02 13.36 -0.77
N THR A 127 -2.59 14.62 -0.65
CA THR A 127 -3.20 15.74 -1.38
C THR A 127 -3.12 15.53 -2.90
N LEU A 128 -1.95 15.15 -3.40
CA LEU A 128 -1.76 14.96 -4.84
C LEU A 128 -2.34 13.64 -5.33
N ILE A 129 -2.27 12.59 -4.51
CA ILE A 129 -2.85 11.29 -4.86
C ILE A 129 -4.36 11.38 -4.97
N ALA A 130 -5.04 12.00 -3.99
CA ALA A 130 -6.49 12.09 -3.99
C ALA A 130 -7.01 13.11 -5.01
N ALA A 131 -6.27 14.20 -5.22
CA ALA A 131 -6.79 15.35 -5.97
C ALA A 131 -5.89 15.84 -7.11
N GLY A 132 -5.00 15.01 -7.64
CA GLY A 132 -4.14 15.34 -8.79
C GLY A 132 -4.87 16.03 -9.95
N PRO A 133 -6.05 15.53 -10.40
CA PRO A 133 -6.83 16.16 -11.45
C PRO A 133 -7.34 17.57 -11.13
N VAL A 134 -7.43 17.95 -9.85
CA VAL A 134 -7.84 19.29 -9.40
C VAL A 134 -6.64 20.17 -9.05
N VAL A 135 -5.64 19.61 -8.37
CA VAL A 135 -4.46 20.34 -7.90
C VAL A 135 -3.58 20.76 -9.07
N ASN A 136 -3.27 19.87 -10.01
CA ASN A 136 -2.35 20.20 -11.11
C ASN A 136 -2.84 21.38 -11.99
N PRO A 137 -4.12 21.44 -12.42
CA PRO A 137 -4.62 22.62 -13.13
C PRO A 137 -4.53 23.92 -12.33
N LEU A 138 -4.68 23.86 -11.00
CA LEU A 138 -4.51 25.05 -10.15
C LEU A 138 -3.05 25.49 -10.08
N ILE A 139 -2.10 24.56 -9.97
CA ILE A 139 -0.66 24.87 -10.03
C ILE A 139 -0.34 25.63 -11.32
N GLU A 140 -0.81 25.14 -12.47
CA GLU A 140 -0.62 25.80 -13.76
C GLU A 140 -1.30 27.17 -13.83
N LYS A 141 -2.56 27.26 -13.38
CA LYS A 141 -3.36 28.49 -13.40
C LYS A 141 -2.72 29.62 -12.60
N TYR A 142 -2.20 29.33 -11.41
CA TYR A 142 -1.62 30.33 -10.51
C TYR A 142 -0.11 30.50 -10.70
N GLY A 143 0.53 29.65 -11.52
CA GLY A 143 1.96 29.75 -11.83
C GLY A 143 2.87 29.51 -10.63
N VAL A 144 2.37 28.78 -9.62
CA VAL A 144 3.13 28.42 -8.42
C VAL A 144 3.94 27.15 -8.67
N LYS A 145 4.95 26.89 -7.86
CA LYS A 145 5.74 25.66 -7.94
C LYS A 145 5.23 24.62 -6.96
N LEU A 146 5.19 23.37 -7.40
CA LEU A 146 4.98 22.20 -6.56
C LEU A 146 6.34 21.49 -6.38
N LEU A 147 6.96 21.67 -5.22
CA LEU A 147 8.30 21.18 -4.91
C LEU A 147 8.19 19.92 -4.01
N PRO A 148 8.57 18.74 -4.51
CA PRO A 148 8.44 17.51 -3.74
C PRO A 148 9.40 17.49 -2.56
N ALA A 149 8.84 17.21 -1.37
CA ALA A 149 9.58 17.02 -0.13
C ALA A 149 9.51 15.58 0.38
N ASP A 150 8.74 14.70 -0.26
CA ASP A 150 8.89 13.25 -0.10
C ASP A 150 10.26 12.81 -0.64
N SER A 151 10.90 11.83 0.01
CA SER A 151 12.32 11.56 -0.17
C SER A 151 12.65 11.08 -1.58
N GLU A 152 11.82 10.19 -2.11
CA GLU A 152 11.92 9.58 -3.42
C GLU A 152 11.65 10.60 -4.54
N HIS A 153 10.60 11.39 -4.42
CA HIS A 153 10.25 12.40 -5.43
C HIS A 153 11.19 13.59 -5.38
N SER A 154 11.71 13.95 -4.19
CA SER A 154 12.79 14.92 -4.07
C SER A 154 14.07 14.42 -4.74
N ALA A 155 14.38 13.13 -4.62
CA ALA A 155 15.49 12.50 -5.33
C ALA A 155 15.32 12.56 -6.86
N ILE A 156 14.14 12.19 -7.36
CA ILE A 156 13.79 12.30 -8.79
C ILE A 156 13.92 13.76 -9.26
N PHE A 157 13.33 14.70 -8.51
CA PHE A 157 13.40 16.12 -8.83
C PHE A 157 14.85 16.63 -8.87
N GLN A 158 15.71 16.22 -7.93
CA GLN A 158 17.13 16.55 -7.94
C GLN A 158 17.86 16.01 -9.18
N CYS A 159 17.58 14.78 -9.59
CA CYS A 159 18.18 14.20 -10.79
C CYS A 159 17.70 14.87 -12.09
N LEU A 160 16.50 15.45 -12.09
CA LEU A 160 15.94 16.16 -13.24
C LEU A 160 16.56 17.54 -13.49
N GLN A 161 17.34 18.08 -12.55
CA GLN A 161 17.93 19.41 -12.70
C GLN A 161 18.95 19.43 -13.84
N GLY A 162 18.63 20.20 -14.89
CA GLY A 162 19.45 20.30 -16.11
C GLY A 162 19.10 19.27 -17.19
N ILE A 163 18.13 18.38 -16.95
CA ILE A 163 17.63 17.44 -17.95
C ILE A 163 16.69 18.18 -18.91
N PRO A 164 16.85 18.03 -20.25
CA PRO A 164 15.96 18.67 -21.20
C PRO A 164 14.53 18.12 -21.09
N LYS A 165 13.55 18.92 -21.54
CA LYS A 165 12.16 18.47 -21.64
C LYS A 165 12.08 17.16 -22.45
N ASN A 166 11.29 16.20 -21.99
CA ASN A 166 11.17 14.84 -22.54
C ASN A 166 12.44 13.97 -22.41
N GLY A 167 13.46 14.42 -21.68
CA GLY A 167 14.67 13.63 -21.42
C GLY A 167 14.45 12.47 -20.46
N LEU A 168 13.42 12.54 -19.61
CA LEU A 168 13.02 11.46 -18.70
C LEU A 168 12.37 10.32 -19.49
N ARG A 169 12.88 9.10 -19.34
CA ARG A 169 12.35 7.88 -19.95
C ARG A 169 11.56 7.04 -18.95
N ARG A 170 12.12 6.85 -17.75
CA ARG A 170 11.58 5.96 -16.72
C ARG A 170 11.98 6.43 -15.33
N ILE A 171 11.10 6.23 -14.35
CA ILE A 171 11.40 6.39 -12.92
C ILE A 171 11.65 5.01 -12.32
N ILE A 172 12.68 4.90 -11.49
CA ILE A 172 12.97 3.73 -10.67
C ILE A 172 12.80 4.17 -9.21
N LEU A 173 11.63 3.91 -8.67
CA LEU A 173 11.19 4.32 -7.35
C LEU A 173 11.67 3.30 -6.32
N THR A 174 12.69 3.66 -5.54
CA THR A 174 13.26 2.75 -4.55
C THR A 174 12.38 2.65 -3.32
N ALA A 175 12.29 1.46 -2.71
CA ALA A 175 11.54 1.23 -1.48
C ALA A 175 12.38 0.50 -0.46
N SER A 176 12.22 0.80 0.84
CA SER A 176 12.89 0.00 1.88
C SER A 176 12.39 -1.45 1.88
N GLY A 177 11.13 -1.70 1.51
CA GLY A 177 10.46 -3.00 1.65
C GLY A 177 9.74 -3.19 3.00
N GLY A 178 9.83 -2.21 3.90
CA GLY A 178 9.11 -2.20 5.17
C GLY A 178 9.58 -3.27 6.18
N ALA A 179 8.82 -3.40 7.27
CA ALA A 179 9.15 -4.25 8.42
C ALA A 179 9.23 -5.75 8.08
N PHE A 180 8.44 -6.20 7.10
CA PHE A 180 8.21 -7.62 6.82
C PHE A 180 8.90 -8.12 5.54
N ARG A 181 9.79 -7.32 4.97
CA ARG A 181 10.55 -7.66 3.75
C ARG A 181 11.22 -9.03 3.85
N ASP A 182 11.88 -9.28 4.96
CA ASP A 182 12.67 -10.51 5.18
C ASP A 182 11.88 -11.60 5.93
N TRP A 183 10.58 -11.39 6.19
CA TRP A 183 9.72 -12.40 6.83
C TRP A 183 9.16 -13.39 5.81
N PRO A 184 9.00 -14.68 6.17
CA PRO A 184 8.20 -15.62 5.38
C PRO A 184 6.73 -15.16 5.30
N ILE A 185 6.07 -15.44 4.17
CA ILE A 185 4.70 -14.97 3.90
C ILE A 185 3.68 -15.56 4.90
N GLU A 186 3.93 -16.76 5.39
CA GLU A 186 3.07 -17.49 6.33
C GLU A 186 2.95 -16.75 7.67
N LYS A 187 4.00 -16.02 8.07
CA LYS A 187 4.02 -15.25 9.32
C LYS A 187 3.16 -13.98 9.28
N LEU A 188 2.78 -13.51 8.09
CA LEU A 188 2.01 -12.27 7.95
C LEU A 188 0.60 -12.36 8.55
N SER A 189 0.05 -13.57 8.60
CA SER A 189 -1.23 -13.87 9.27
C SER A 189 -1.22 -13.60 10.77
N GLN A 190 -0.03 -13.55 11.39
CA GLN A 190 0.16 -13.39 12.84
C GLN A 190 0.65 -11.99 13.23
N VAL A 191 0.81 -11.08 12.25
CA VAL A 191 1.33 -9.73 12.46
C VAL A 191 0.42 -8.94 13.40
N LYS A 192 1.03 -8.32 14.41
CA LYS A 192 0.36 -7.39 15.32
C LYS A 192 0.72 -5.95 15.01
N VAL A 193 -0.06 -5.01 15.56
CA VAL A 193 0.22 -3.57 15.48
C VAL A 193 1.64 -3.25 15.97
N ALA A 194 2.05 -3.86 17.08
CA ALA A 194 3.39 -3.65 17.66
C ALA A 194 4.55 -4.06 16.73
N ASP A 195 4.30 -4.96 15.78
CA ASP A 195 5.28 -5.36 14.77
C ASP A 195 5.27 -4.38 13.60
N ALA A 196 4.08 -3.98 13.14
CA ALA A 196 3.88 -3.14 11.96
C ALA A 196 4.22 -1.66 12.17
N ILE A 197 4.39 -1.19 13.41
CA ILE A 197 4.80 0.19 13.73
C ILE A 197 6.32 0.34 13.95
N LYS A 198 7.11 -0.69 13.65
CA LYS A 198 8.58 -0.64 13.67
C LYS A 198 9.12 -0.54 12.25
N HIS A 199 10.00 0.43 11.98
CA HIS A 199 10.65 0.54 10.68
C HIS A 199 12.17 0.33 10.80
N PRO A 200 12.83 -0.43 9.89
CA PRO A 200 14.27 -0.69 9.97
C PRO A 200 15.17 0.54 9.90
N ASN A 201 14.80 1.52 9.05
CA ASN A 201 15.69 2.62 8.67
C ASN A 201 15.21 4.02 9.06
N TRP A 202 13.95 4.18 9.45
CA TRP A 202 13.30 5.50 9.53
C TRP A 202 12.53 5.61 10.84
N SER A 203 12.51 6.79 11.43
CA SER A 203 11.62 7.12 12.56
C SER A 203 10.45 7.93 12.03
N MET A 204 9.26 7.32 11.97
CA MET A 204 8.09 7.91 11.31
C MET A 204 6.80 7.72 12.12
N GLY A 205 5.73 8.41 11.71
CA GLY A 205 4.40 8.26 12.31
C GLY A 205 3.80 6.88 12.07
N LYS A 206 2.89 6.44 12.96
CA LYS A 206 2.32 5.07 12.92
C LYS A 206 1.68 4.71 11.56
N LYS A 207 0.92 5.63 10.96
CA LYS A 207 0.22 5.40 9.68
C LYS A 207 1.19 5.08 8.54
N ILE A 208 2.18 5.94 8.31
CA ILE A 208 3.18 5.73 7.25
C ILE A 208 4.04 4.49 7.53
N THR A 209 4.30 4.16 8.79
CA THR A 209 5.03 2.92 9.13
C THR A 209 4.23 1.67 8.75
N VAL A 210 2.92 1.65 8.98
CA VAL A 210 2.04 0.57 8.52
C VAL A 210 1.95 0.54 6.99
N ASP A 211 1.82 1.69 6.33
CA ASP A 211 1.82 1.76 4.86
C ASP A 211 3.13 1.26 4.25
N SER A 212 4.27 1.52 4.91
CA SER A 212 5.57 0.97 4.51
C SER A 212 5.59 -0.54 4.69
N ALA A 213 5.04 -1.06 5.79
CA ALA A 213 4.95 -2.50 6.05
C ALA A 213 4.04 -3.23 5.04
N THR A 214 2.96 -2.61 4.56
CA THR A 214 2.07 -3.16 3.52
C THR A 214 2.56 -2.87 2.09
N MET A 215 3.60 -2.06 1.94
CA MET A 215 4.04 -1.43 0.68
C MET A 215 2.99 -0.55 0.00
N MET A 216 1.88 -0.23 0.67
CA MET A 216 0.93 0.77 0.18
C MET A 216 1.58 2.15 0.09
N ASN A 217 2.51 2.49 0.98
CA ASN A 217 3.26 3.76 0.90
C ASN A 217 3.89 3.91 -0.48
N LYS A 218 4.56 2.85 -0.95
CA LYS A 218 5.21 2.88 -2.27
C LYS A 218 4.21 2.89 -3.43
N GLY A 219 3.08 2.20 -3.29
CA GLY A 219 2.00 2.26 -4.26
C GLY A 219 1.42 3.68 -4.41
N LEU A 220 1.18 4.36 -3.28
CA LEU A 220 0.74 5.75 -3.23
C LEU A 220 1.75 6.69 -3.92
N GLU A 221 3.04 6.48 -3.67
CA GLU A 221 4.11 7.28 -4.29
C GLU A 221 4.26 7.06 -5.80
N VAL A 222 3.83 5.90 -6.34
CA VAL A 222 3.74 5.70 -7.80
C VAL A 222 2.70 6.65 -8.42
N ILE A 223 1.53 6.79 -7.78
CA ILE A 223 0.48 7.72 -8.23
C ILE A 223 0.98 9.16 -8.11
N GLU A 224 1.66 9.49 -7.02
CA GLU A 224 2.27 10.81 -6.83
C GLU A 224 3.33 11.11 -7.91
N ALA A 225 4.19 10.15 -8.24
CA ALA A 225 5.22 10.31 -9.28
C ALA A 225 4.61 10.53 -10.66
N HIS A 226 3.50 9.86 -10.97
CA HIS A 226 2.72 10.10 -12.18
C HIS A 226 2.27 11.56 -12.27
N TYR A 227 1.64 12.08 -11.21
CA TYR A 227 1.13 13.46 -11.20
C TYR A 227 2.23 14.53 -11.13
N LEU A 228 3.37 14.26 -10.48
CA LEU A 228 4.48 15.21 -10.39
C LEU A 228 5.30 15.29 -11.68
N PHE A 229 5.53 14.17 -12.35
CA PHE A 229 6.53 14.07 -13.42
C PHE A 229 5.94 13.70 -14.79
N GLY A 230 4.63 13.42 -14.86
CA GLY A 230 3.92 13.20 -16.12
C GLY A 230 4.29 11.91 -16.84
N LEU A 231 4.81 10.91 -16.13
CA LEU A 231 5.10 9.59 -16.70
C LEU A 231 3.89 8.66 -16.60
N ASP A 232 3.67 7.87 -17.65
CA ASP A 232 2.74 6.74 -17.62
C ASP A 232 3.15 5.70 -16.57
N TYR A 233 2.18 5.03 -15.95
CA TYR A 233 2.42 4.01 -14.93
C TYR A 233 3.32 2.86 -15.39
N ASN A 234 3.34 2.51 -16.69
CA ASN A 234 4.25 1.50 -17.22
C ASN A 234 5.73 1.93 -17.22
N ASN A 235 6.00 3.21 -16.98
CA ASN A 235 7.35 3.78 -16.92
C ASN A 235 7.75 4.19 -15.50
N ILE A 236 7.09 3.65 -14.47
CA ILE A 236 7.42 3.85 -13.06
C ILE A 236 7.59 2.47 -12.43
N ASP A 237 8.83 2.09 -12.14
CA ASP A 237 9.15 0.80 -11.53
C ASP A 237 9.36 0.94 -10.03
N ILE A 238 8.91 -0.04 -9.25
CA ILE A 238 9.28 -0.15 -7.83
C ILE A 238 10.45 -1.12 -7.70
N VAL A 239 11.51 -0.68 -6.99
CA VAL A 239 12.66 -1.53 -6.68
C VAL A 239 12.93 -1.53 -5.18
N ILE A 240 13.08 -2.71 -4.58
CA ILE A 240 13.42 -2.84 -3.17
C ILE A 240 14.91 -2.56 -2.98
N HIS A 241 15.21 -1.46 -2.27
CA HIS A 241 16.54 -1.04 -1.84
C HIS A 241 16.59 -0.97 -0.29
N PRO A 242 16.95 -2.06 0.39
CA PRO A 242 16.89 -2.17 1.85
C PRO A 242 17.72 -1.15 2.63
N GLN A 243 18.78 -0.60 2.02
CA GLN A 243 19.69 0.31 2.70
C GLN A 243 19.17 1.75 2.76
N SER A 244 18.19 2.11 1.92
CA SER A 244 17.64 3.48 1.83
C SER A 244 18.72 4.57 1.67
N ILE A 245 19.77 4.28 0.91
CA ILE A 245 20.84 5.24 0.59
C ILE A 245 20.58 5.89 -0.77
N ILE A 246 20.22 5.09 -1.76
CA ILE A 246 19.70 5.61 -3.03
C ILE A 246 18.21 5.83 -2.82
N HIS A 247 17.81 7.11 -2.87
CA HIS A 247 16.43 7.51 -2.57
C HIS A 247 15.51 7.42 -3.79
N SER A 248 16.03 7.51 -5.01
CA SER A 248 15.38 7.08 -6.26
C SER A 248 16.33 7.27 -7.44
N LEU A 249 15.96 6.71 -8.59
CA LEU A 249 16.69 6.86 -9.83
C LEU A 249 15.76 7.30 -10.98
N ILE A 250 16.34 7.95 -11.97
CA ILE A 250 15.71 8.20 -13.27
C ILE A 250 16.56 7.59 -14.37
N GLU A 251 15.90 7.00 -15.36
CA GLU A 251 16.52 6.63 -16.62
C GLU A 251 16.18 7.69 -17.67
N LEU A 252 17.17 8.07 -18.45
CA LEU A 252 17.05 9.04 -19.53
C LEU A 252 16.90 8.36 -20.90
N GLN A 253 16.52 9.14 -21.92
CA GLN A 253 16.33 8.63 -23.28
C GLN A 253 17.58 7.99 -23.90
N ASP A 254 18.77 8.39 -23.45
CA ASP A 254 20.06 7.84 -23.88
C ASP A 254 20.50 6.61 -23.07
N THR A 255 19.61 6.05 -22.25
CA THR A 255 19.82 4.92 -21.32
C THR A 255 20.69 5.22 -20.10
N SER A 256 21.16 6.45 -19.93
CA SER A 256 21.86 6.87 -18.71
C SER A 256 20.92 6.82 -17.51
N VAL A 257 21.42 6.35 -16.37
CA VAL A 257 20.68 6.34 -15.10
C VAL A 257 21.34 7.30 -14.13
N LEU A 258 20.55 8.25 -13.61
CA LEU A 258 20.96 9.17 -12.56
C LEU A 258 20.26 8.81 -11.26
N ALA A 259 20.98 8.91 -10.15
CA ALA A 259 20.48 8.60 -8.82
C ALA A 259 20.85 9.71 -7.84
N GLN A 260 19.96 9.99 -6.89
CA GLN A 260 20.30 10.82 -5.74
C GLN A 260 20.54 9.92 -4.53
N LEU A 261 21.66 10.18 -3.86
CA LEU A 261 22.12 9.42 -2.69
C LEU A 261 22.17 10.32 -1.46
N GLY A 262 21.86 9.76 -0.30
CA GLY A 262 22.02 10.41 1.00
C GLY A 262 21.68 9.48 2.15
N TRP A 263 21.99 9.90 3.37
CA TRP A 263 21.46 9.22 4.55
C TRP A 263 19.92 9.31 4.56
N PRO A 264 19.21 8.35 5.21
CA PRO A 264 17.77 8.40 5.41
C PRO A 264 17.41 9.49 6.43
N ASP A 265 17.48 10.75 5.98
CA ASP A 265 17.21 11.95 6.76
C ASP A 265 16.26 12.88 5.98
N MET A 266 15.04 13.06 6.50
CA MET A 266 14.01 13.88 5.85
C MET A 266 14.35 15.38 5.83
N ARG A 267 15.33 15.83 6.60
CA ARG A 267 15.80 17.22 6.52
C ARG A 267 16.44 17.52 5.16
N LEU A 268 17.03 16.52 4.48
CA LEU A 268 17.61 16.69 3.15
C LEU A 268 16.57 17.10 2.09
N PRO A 269 15.49 16.33 1.84
CA PRO A 269 14.48 16.70 0.86
C PRO A 269 13.70 17.96 1.27
N LEU A 270 13.42 18.16 2.56
CA LEU A 270 12.76 19.38 3.06
C LEU A 270 13.61 20.62 2.81
N LEU A 271 14.90 20.59 3.14
CA LEU A 271 15.81 21.70 2.90
C LEU A 271 15.90 22.01 1.40
N TYR A 272 15.97 20.98 0.55
CA TYR A 272 16.04 21.19 -0.89
C TYR A 272 14.75 21.82 -1.44
N ALA A 273 13.57 21.33 -1.06
CA ALA A 273 12.30 21.95 -1.45
C ALA A 273 12.20 23.42 -0.98
N LEU A 274 12.72 23.74 0.20
CA LEU A 274 12.71 25.11 0.72
C LEU A 274 13.71 26.03 0.02
N SER A 275 14.90 25.53 -0.31
CA SER A 275 16.02 26.33 -0.81
C SER A 275 16.18 26.35 -2.32
N TRP A 276 15.50 25.46 -3.05
CA TRP A 276 15.59 25.36 -4.51
C TRP A 276 15.36 26.73 -5.19
N PRO A 277 16.20 27.11 -6.18
CA PRO A 277 17.22 26.29 -6.87
C PRO A 277 18.59 26.21 -6.16
N GLU A 278 18.75 26.90 -5.04
CA GLU A 278 20.01 26.94 -4.30
C GLU A 278 20.23 25.67 -3.47
N ARG A 279 21.50 25.38 -3.15
CA ARG A 279 21.86 24.40 -2.12
C ARG A 279 22.50 25.14 -0.96
N ILE A 280 22.00 24.88 0.25
CA ILE A 280 22.49 25.51 1.48
C ILE A 280 23.48 24.57 2.16
N TYR A 281 24.58 25.13 2.67
CA TYR A 281 25.56 24.39 3.46
C TYR A 281 24.93 23.89 4.77
N THR A 282 25.19 22.64 5.13
CA THR A 282 24.84 22.07 6.43
C THR A 282 26.03 21.30 7.00
N ASP A 283 26.18 21.29 8.32
CA ASP A 283 27.19 20.52 9.03
C ASP A 283 26.64 19.16 9.48
N TRP A 284 25.80 18.54 8.65
CA TRP A 284 25.21 17.23 8.91
C TRP A 284 26.16 16.09 8.55
N GLU A 285 25.83 14.88 8.99
CA GLU A 285 26.61 13.70 8.68
C GLU A 285 26.76 13.51 7.16
N GLN A 286 28.01 13.40 6.70
CA GLN A 286 28.32 13.18 5.30
C GLN A 286 28.18 11.69 4.95
N LEU A 287 27.68 11.39 3.75
CA LEU A 287 27.58 10.02 3.28
C LEU A 287 28.98 9.45 3.01
N ASP A 288 29.30 8.34 3.66
CA ASP A 288 30.52 7.57 3.44
C ASP A 288 30.15 6.24 2.77
N LEU A 289 30.48 6.10 1.49
CA LEU A 289 30.15 4.91 0.71
C LEU A 289 30.88 3.65 1.19
N VAL A 290 32.08 3.79 1.77
CA VAL A 290 32.82 2.65 2.31
C VAL A 290 32.11 2.14 3.58
N LYS A 291 31.59 3.04 4.41
CA LYS A 291 30.77 2.68 5.58
C LYS A 291 29.40 2.15 5.21
N ALA A 292 28.75 2.72 4.18
CA ALA A 292 27.45 2.27 3.69
C ALA A 292 27.49 0.82 3.17
N GLY A 293 28.65 0.39 2.65
CA GLY A 293 28.88 -1.00 2.26
C GLY A 293 28.10 -1.40 1.01
N SER A 294 27.42 -2.56 1.08
CA SER A 294 26.71 -3.11 -0.08
C SER A 294 25.37 -2.42 -0.30
N LEU A 295 25.16 -1.87 -1.50
CA LEU A 295 23.87 -1.39 -1.97
C LEU A 295 23.21 -2.50 -2.80
N THR A 296 22.05 -2.99 -2.36
CA THR A 296 21.36 -4.12 -2.98
C THR A 296 20.01 -3.71 -3.56
N PHE A 297 19.60 -4.38 -4.63
CA PHE A 297 18.32 -4.17 -5.30
C PHE A 297 17.60 -5.49 -5.53
N LYS A 298 16.29 -5.52 -5.33
CA LYS A 298 15.43 -6.70 -5.56
C LYS A 298 14.08 -6.27 -6.11
N GLU A 299 13.42 -7.17 -6.83
CA GLU A 299 12.02 -6.98 -7.19
C GLU A 299 11.12 -7.05 -5.94
N PRO A 300 10.00 -6.30 -5.90
CA PRO A 300 8.98 -6.47 -4.88
C PRO A 300 8.32 -7.84 -4.96
N ASP A 301 8.03 -8.44 -3.80
CA ASP A 301 7.24 -9.66 -3.72
C ASP A 301 5.75 -9.34 -3.87
N ASN A 302 5.21 -9.47 -5.08
CA ASN A 302 3.82 -9.16 -5.39
C ASN A 302 2.80 -10.03 -4.63
N LEU A 303 3.18 -11.23 -4.16
CA LEU A 303 2.29 -12.06 -3.34
C LEU A 303 2.20 -11.52 -1.91
N LYS A 304 3.33 -11.04 -1.40
CA LYS A 304 3.43 -10.42 -0.08
C LYS A 304 2.77 -9.05 -0.01
N TYR A 305 2.79 -8.30 -1.11
CA TYR A 305 2.43 -6.88 -1.16
C TYR A 305 1.34 -6.55 -2.18
N PRO A 306 0.10 -7.04 -1.99
CA PRO A 306 -1.02 -6.78 -2.91
C PRO A 306 -1.35 -5.29 -3.06
N CYS A 307 -1.06 -4.48 -2.03
CA CYS A 307 -1.28 -3.02 -2.06
C CYS A 307 -0.57 -2.32 -3.23
N ILE A 308 0.56 -2.86 -3.70
CA ILE A 308 1.26 -2.32 -4.88
C ILE A 308 0.33 -2.37 -6.09
N GLN A 309 -0.24 -3.54 -6.39
CA GLN A 309 -1.09 -3.73 -7.55
C GLN A 309 -2.42 -2.95 -7.43
N LEU A 310 -2.97 -2.84 -6.22
CA LEU A 310 -4.14 -1.99 -5.96
C LEU A 310 -3.87 -0.53 -6.32
N ALA A 311 -2.69 -0.02 -5.97
CA ALA A 311 -2.31 1.35 -6.30
C ALA A 311 -2.07 1.57 -7.79
N TYR A 312 -1.37 0.65 -8.48
CA TYR A 312 -1.24 0.72 -9.95
C TYR A 312 -2.61 0.66 -10.64
N GLY A 313 -3.51 -0.21 -10.18
CA GLY A 313 -4.87 -0.34 -10.73
C GLY A 313 -5.69 0.94 -10.55
N ALA A 314 -5.72 1.49 -9.33
CA ALA A 314 -6.40 2.75 -9.04
C ALA A 314 -5.80 3.93 -9.81
N GLY A 315 -4.47 3.99 -9.89
CA GLY A 315 -3.77 5.03 -10.64
C GLY A 315 -4.11 5.00 -12.14
N ARG A 316 -4.07 3.82 -12.77
CA ARG A 316 -4.41 3.64 -14.20
C ARG A 316 -5.87 3.96 -14.49
N MET A 317 -6.77 3.62 -13.56
CA MET A 317 -8.18 3.97 -13.67
C MET A 317 -8.40 5.48 -13.59
N GLY A 318 -7.55 6.20 -12.85
CA GLY A 318 -7.59 7.66 -12.78
C GLY A 318 -8.87 8.19 -12.13
N GLY A 319 -9.25 9.41 -12.51
CA GLY A 319 -10.46 10.09 -12.03
C GLY A 319 -10.58 10.08 -10.50
N SER A 320 -11.73 9.67 -9.97
CA SER A 320 -11.98 9.61 -8.53
C SER A 320 -11.44 8.37 -7.82
N MET A 321 -10.88 7.39 -8.55
CA MET A 321 -10.44 6.12 -7.94
C MET A 321 -9.22 6.27 -7.01
N PRO A 322 -8.18 7.08 -7.33
CA PRO A 322 -7.08 7.37 -6.41
C PRO A 322 -7.52 7.99 -5.07
N ALA A 323 -8.54 8.86 -5.08
CA ALA A 323 -9.13 9.42 -3.86
C ALA A 323 -9.76 8.34 -2.99
N VAL A 324 -10.50 7.42 -3.61
CA VAL A 324 -11.12 6.28 -2.91
C VAL A 324 -10.08 5.32 -2.35
N LEU A 325 -9.06 4.96 -3.13
CA LEU A 325 -7.95 4.13 -2.67
C LEU A 325 -7.29 4.75 -1.43
N ASN A 326 -6.98 6.05 -1.50
CA ASN A 326 -6.33 6.78 -0.43
C ASN A 326 -7.18 6.79 0.85
N ALA A 327 -8.45 7.16 0.74
CA ALA A 327 -9.38 7.24 1.85
C ALA A 327 -9.66 5.86 2.49
N ALA A 328 -9.81 4.83 1.66
CA ALA A 328 -9.97 3.45 2.11
C ALA A 328 -8.71 2.96 2.84
N ASN A 329 -7.51 3.28 2.34
CA ASN A 329 -6.26 2.96 3.00
C ASN A 329 -6.12 3.65 4.36
N GLU A 330 -6.38 4.95 4.44
CA GLU A 330 -6.34 5.69 5.71
C GLU A 330 -7.28 5.05 6.74
N GLN A 331 -8.51 4.72 6.35
CA GLN A 331 -9.48 4.11 7.24
C GLN A 331 -9.08 2.68 7.62
N ALA A 332 -8.55 1.88 6.70
CA ALA A 332 -8.08 0.52 6.96
C ALA A 332 -6.90 0.50 7.93
N VAL A 333 -5.93 1.40 7.76
CA VAL A 333 -4.80 1.53 8.68
C VAL A 333 -5.27 1.99 10.06
N ALA A 334 -6.21 2.94 10.13
CA ALA A 334 -6.79 3.35 11.41
C ALA A 334 -7.46 2.17 12.13
N LEU A 335 -8.27 1.38 11.42
CA LEU A 335 -8.91 0.17 11.95
C LEU A 335 -7.89 -0.88 12.41
N PHE A 336 -6.80 -1.08 11.67
CA PHE A 336 -5.73 -1.99 12.06
C PHE A 336 -5.00 -1.50 13.31
N LEU A 337 -4.68 -0.20 13.40
CA LEU A 337 -4.04 0.41 14.57
C LEU A 337 -4.93 0.36 15.82
N GLU A 338 -6.25 0.32 15.63
CA GLU A 338 -7.26 0.08 16.68
C GLU A 338 -7.54 -1.41 16.93
N GLU A 339 -6.78 -2.31 16.31
CA GLU A 339 -6.90 -3.77 16.41
C GLU A 339 -8.29 -4.32 15.99
N LYS A 340 -9.02 -3.60 15.14
CA LYS A 340 -10.35 -3.98 14.63
C LYS A 340 -10.29 -4.88 13.39
N ILE A 341 -9.19 -4.86 12.66
CA ILE A 341 -8.90 -5.74 11.53
C ILE A 341 -7.47 -6.29 11.64
N THR A 342 -7.18 -7.41 10.98
CA THR A 342 -5.83 -7.97 10.90
C THR A 342 -5.00 -7.29 9.82
N PHE A 343 -3.68 -7.50 9.83
CA PHE A 343 -2.77 -6.95 8.83
C PHE A 343 -3.16 -7.35 7.39
N LEU A 344 -3.52 -8.62 7.18
CA LEU A 344 -3.94 -9.15 5.88
C LEU A 344 -5.33 -8.65 5.44
N ASN A 345 -6.12 -8.08 6.35
CA ASN A 345 -7.41 -7.49 6.01
C ASN A 345 -7.29 -6.06 5.46
N ILE A 346 -6.14 -5.39 5.64
CA ILE A 346 -5.89 -4.06 5.06
C ILE A 346 -6.07 -4.06 3.54
N PRO A 347 -5.32 -4.85 2.74
CA PRO A 347 -5.49 -4.85 1.29
C PRO A 347 -6.88 -5.32 0.84
N LYS A 348 -7.46 -6.31 1.52
CA LYS A 348 -8.82 -6.82 1.22
C LYS A 348 -9.88 -5.73 1.39
N LEU A 349 -9.76 -4.93 2.44
CA LEU A 349 -10.71 -3.85 2.70
C LEU A 349 -10.57 -2.73 1.68
N ILE A 350 -9.33 -2.36 1.34
CA ILE A 350 -9.05 -1.36 0.30
C ILE A 350 -9.64 -1.82 -1.03
N GLU A 351 -9.39 -3.07 -1.41
CA GLU A 351 -9.94 -3.67 -2.63
C GLU A 351 -11.47 -3.62 -2.65
N TYR A 352 -12.11 -4.10 -1.57
CA TYR A 352 -13.57 -4.10 -1.45
C TYR A 352 -14.17 -2.71 -1.69
N VAL A 353 -13.59 -1.67 -1.09
CA VAL A 353 -14.07 -0.30 -1.26
C VAL A 353 -13.84 0.19 -2.69
N CYS A 354 -12.67 -0.07 -3.27
CA CYS A 354 -12.36 0.32 -4.65
C CYS A 354 -13.28 -0.38 -5.66
N GLU A 355 -13.53 -1.68 -5.50
CA GLU A 355 -14.42 -2.45 -6.38
C GLU A 355 -15.84 -1.89 -6.35
N LYS A 356 -16.36 -1.59 -5.15
CA LYS A 356 -17.69 -1.03 -4.98
C LYS A 356 -17.83 0.36 -5.59
N HIS A 357 -16.77 1.16 -5.60
CA HIS A 357 -16.78 2.51 -6.18
C HIS A 357 -16.88 2.51 -7.70
N LYS A 358 -16.54 1.42 -8.39
CA LYS A 358 -16.53 1.39 -9.87
C LYS A 358 -17.87 1.82 -10.48
N SER A 359 -18.99 1.51 -9.84
CA SER A 359 -20.33 1.92 -10.31
C SER A 359 -20.61 3.43 -10.19
N SER A 360 -19.84 4.15 -9.37
CA SER A 360 -19.96 5.60 -9.11
C SER A 360 -18.69 6.36 -9.50
N HIS A 361 -17.83 5.75 -10.29
CA HIS A 361 -16.58 6.35 -10.73
C HIS A 361 -16.83 7.62 -11.55
N GLN A 362 -16.02 8.65 -11.29
CA GLN A 362 -16.02 9.91 -12.03
C GLN A 362 -14.66 10.04 -12.71
N GLU A 363 -14.65 10.10 -14.04
CA GLU A 363 -13.41 10.20 -14.82
C GLU A 363 -12.75 11.57 -14.66
N ASN A 364 -13.55 12.64 -14.61
CA ASN A 364 -13.10 14.02 -14.48
C ASN A 364 -13.72 14.68 -13.23
N PRO A 365 -13.29 14.30 -12.02
CA PRO A 365 -13.92 14.75 -10.79
C PRO A 365 -13.61 16.23 -10.49
N SER A 366 -14.60 16.95 -9.98
CA SER A 366 -14.40 18.24 -9.33
C SER A 366 -13.82 18.07 -7.91
N LEU A 367 -13.48 19.18 -7.25
CA LEU A 367 -13.05 19.15 -5.85
C LEU A 367 -14.14 18.54 -4.94
N ASP A 368 -15.39 18.91 -5.16
CA ASP A 368 -16.51 18.40 -4.37
C ASP A 368 -16.67 16.88 -4.57
N ASP A 369 -16.54 16.39 -5.82
CA ASP A 369 -16.58 14.95 -6.11
C ASP A 369 -15.47 14.18 -5.37
N ILE A 370 -14.26 14.74 -5.29
CA ILE A 370 -13.14 14.14 -4.54
C ILE A 370 -13.43 14.10 -3.03
N LEU A 371 -13.93 15.21 -2.47
CA LEU A 371 -14.27 15.28 -1.05
C LEU A 371 -15.43 14.35 -0.70
N GLU A 372 -16.41 14.19 -1.58
CA GLU A 372 -17.50 13.23 -1.43
C GLU A 372 -17.01 11.79 -1.56
N ALA A 373 -16.13 11.51 -2.52
CA ALA A 373 -15.51 10.19 -2.68
C ALA A 373 -14.69 9.78 -1.46
N ASP A 374 -13.89 10.68 -0.89
CA ASP A 374 -13.14 10.43 0.37
C ASP A 374 -14.10 10.10 1.52
N LYS A 375 -15.12 10.94 1.75
CA LYS A 375 -16.12 10.72 2.82
C LYS A 375 -16.86 9.40 2.63
N TRP A 376 -17.25 9.08 1.40
CA TRP A 376 -17.93 7.85 1.06
C TRP A 376 -17.04 6.64 1.33
N ALA A 377 -15.79 6.66 0.84
CA ALA A 377 -14.85 5.55 0.97
C ALA A 377 -14.53 5.23 2.43
N ARG A 378 -14.35 6.26 3.29
CA ARG A 378 -14.16 6.07 4.73
C ARG A 378 -15.38 5.40 5.39
N LYS A 379 -16.59 5.83 5.04
CA LYS A 379 -17.83 5.20 5.54
C LYS A 379 -17.97 3.76 5.06
N GLU A 380 -17.67 3.51 3.79
CA GLU A 380 -17.78 2.19 3.19
C GLU A 380 -16.74 1.21 3.78
N ALA A 381 -15.52 1.67 4.09
CA ALA A 381 -14.52 0.86 4.79
C ALA A 381 -14.99 0.41 6.18
N LEU A 382 -15.75 1.24 6.91
CA LEU A 382 -16.36 0.84 8.18
C LEU A 382 -17.40 -0.28 7.99
N VAL A 383 -18.21 -0.21 6.93
CA VAL A 383 -19.17 -1.28 6.58
C VAL A 383 -18.44 -2.56 6.18
N GLY A 384 -17.44 -2.45 5.31
CA GLY A 384 -16.63 -3.55 4.80
C GLY A 384 -15.82 -4.29 5.86
N THR A 385 -15.61 -3.69 7.03
CA THR A 385 -14.92 -4.32 8.18
C THR A 385 -15.55 -5.66 8.55
N SER A 386 -16.89 -5.74 8.58
CA SER A 386 -17.61 -6.98 8.89
C SER A 386 -17.40 -8.06 7.83
N ILE A 387 -17.31 -7.66 6.56
CA ILE A 387 -17.14 -8.55 5.41
C ILE A 387 -15.74 -9.17 5.44
N VAL A 388 -14.69 -8.34 5.61
CA VAL A 388 -13.30 -8.84 5.59
C VAL A 388 -12.94 -9.64 6.84
N ASN A 389 -13.60 -9.39 7.98
CA ASN A 389 -13.42 -10.19 9.19
C ASN A 389 -14.17 -11.54 9.13
N ASN A 390 -15.29 -11.62 8.41
CA ASN A 390 -16.08 -12.85 8.26
C ASN A 390 -15.66 -13.71 7.06
N SER A 391 -14.88 -13.16 6.13
CA SER A 391 -14.30 -13.93 5.02
C SER A 391 -13.42 -15.04 5.61
N LEU A 392 -13.90 -16.28 5.56
CA LEU A 392 -13.36 -17.51 6.16
C LEU A 392 -11.95 -17.86 5.65
N THR A 393 -10.98 -17.01 5.99
CA THR A 393 -9.55 -17.24 5.82
C THR A 393 -8.86 -17.12 7.16
N ASN A 394 -9.44 -17.77 8.19
CA ASN A 394 -8.73 -18.08 9.41
C ASN A 394 -8.15 -19.50 9.26
N LEU A 395 -6.87 -19.57 8.90
CA LEU A 395 -6.04 -20.77 9.02
C LEU A 395 -5.98 -21.18 10.51
N ALA A 396 -6.90 -22.05 10.94
CA ALA A 396 -6.75 -22.80 12.17
C ALA A 396 -5.77 -23.95 11.92
N LEU A 397 -4.51 -23.73 12.32
CA LEU A 397 -3.54 -24.81 12.54
C LEU A 397 -4.04 -25.65 13.71
N VAL A 398 -4.63 -26.81 13.41
CA VAL A 398 -4.84 -27.86 14.42
C VAL A 398 -3.52 -28.63 14.52
N ASN A 399 -2.81 -28.43 15.63
CA ASN A 399 -1.70 -29.28 16.03
C ASN A 399 -2.20 -30.71 16.21
N VAL A 400 -1.57 -31.68 15.55
CA VAL A 400 -1.68 -33.09 15.88
C VAL A 400 -0.36 -33.51 16.49
N ASP A 401 -0.39 -33.85 17.77
CA ASP A 401 0.73 -34.36 18.56
C ASP A 401 1.26 -35.67 17.97
N GLU A 402 2.59 -35.75 17.82
CA GLU A 402 3.31 -36.99 17.57
C GLU A 402 3.42 -37.82 18.86
N ASN A 403 2.89 -39.04 18.84
CA ASN A 403 3.38 -40.14 19.66
C ASN A 403 3.01 -41.47 19.00
N GLN A 404 4.00 -42.15 18.43
CA GLN A 404 3.91 -43.57 18.09
C GLN A 404 5.14 -44.29 18.63
N THR A 405 4.89 -45.25 19.53
CA THR A 405 5.78 -46.37 19.82
C THR A 405 4.97 -47.65 19.80
N GLU A 406 5.51 -48.61 19.03
CA GLU A 406 5.37 -50.07 19.12
C GLU A 406 4.00 -50.73 18.92
N ILE A 407 3.90 -51.56 17.87
CA ILE A 407 3.64 -53.02 17.92
C ILE A 407 3.69 -53.52 16.46
N GLU A 408 4.84 -54.08 16.06
CA GLU A 408 5.00 -54.80 14.79
C GLU A 408 5.00 -56.31 15.09
N THR A 409 3.90 -57.01 14.82
CA THR A 409 3.87 -58.41 14.29
C THR A 409 2.44 -58.98 14.14
N GLU A 410 1.46 -58.15 13.76
CA GLU A 410 0.13 -58.62 13.28
C GLU A 410 -0.35 -57.86 12.02
N ILE A 411 0.53 -57.05 11.43
CA ILE A 411 0.19 -55.96 10.50
C ILE A 411 0.21 -56.40 9.01
N SER A 412 0.83 -57.52 8.67
CA SER A 412 1.06 -57.90 7.26
C SER A 412 -0.22 -58.35 6.53
N THR A 413 -1.09 -59.15 7.17
CA THR A 413 -2.32 -59.67 6.55
C THR A 413 -3.46 -58.66 6.51
N THR A 414 -3.50 -57.70 7.44
CA THR A 414 -4.54 -56.66 7.53
C THR A 414 -4.26 -55.53 6.53
N LYS A 415 -3.00 -55.08 6.40
CA LYS A 415 -2.60 -54.06 5.43
C LYS A 415 -2.86 -54.47 3.98
N GLU A 416 -2.70 -55.75 3.64
CA GLU A 416 -2.93 -56.23 2.27
C GLU A 416 -4.43 -56.26 1.90
N LYS A 417 -5.29 -56.61 2.86
CA LYS A 417 -6.75 -56.61 2.70
C LYS A 417 -7.32 -55.19 2.63
N ASP A 418 -6.81 -54.27 3.45
CA ASP A 418 -7.23 -52.87 3.45
C ASP A 418 -6.74 -52.14 2.19
N ARG A 419 -5.52 -52.44 1.70
CA ARG A 419 -5.04 -51.95 0.40
C ARG A 419 -5.89 -52.45 -0.77
N THR A 420 -6.35 -53.70 -0.72
CA THR A 420 -7.24 -54.26 -1.76
C THR A 420 -8.62 -53.58 -1.75
N LYS A 421 -9.19 -53.33 -0.56
CA LYS A 421 -10.47 -52.62 -0.43
C LYS A 421 -10.37 -51.14 -0.83
N PHE A 422 -9.29 -50.47 -0.44
CA PHE A 422 -8.99 -49.11 -0.88
C PHE A 422 -9.00 -49.04 -2.41
N ASN A 423 -8.24 -49.93 -3.06
CA ASN A 423 -8.15 -49.97 -4.52
C ASN A 423 -9.51 -50.22 -5.18
N ASP A 424 -10.35 -51.13 -4.63
CA ASP A 424 -11.71 -51.35 -5.14
C ASP A 424 -12.56 -50.07 -5.09
N PHE A 425 -12.63 -49.42 -3.94
CA PHE A 425 -13.42 -48.19 -3.78
C PHE A 425 -12.87 -47.04 -4.63
N TYR A 426 -11.55 -46.85 -4.64
CA TYR A 426 -10.91 -45.81 -5.44
C TYR A 426 -11.16 -46.01 -6.94
N GLN A 427 -10.99 -47.23 -7.47
CA GLN A 427 -11.23 -47.52 -8.89
C GLN A 427 -12.72 -47.41 -9.26
N ARG A 428 -13.63 -47.81 -8.36
CA ARG A 428 -15.07 -47.57 -8.55
C ARG A 428 -15.42 -46.09 -8.55
N GLY A 429 -14.80 -45.29 -7.69
CA GLY A 429 -14.94 -43.84 -7.67
C GLY A 429 -14.54 -43.21 -9.00
N LEU A 430 -13.39 -43.60 -9.53
CA LEU A 430 -12.92 -43.16 -10.86
C LEU A 430 -13.89 -43.58 -11.97
N ALA A 431 -14.32 -44.85 -12.00
CA ALA A 431 -15.24 -45.35 -13.03
C ALA A 431 -16.61 -44.62 -13.00
N LYS A 432 -17.10 -44.28 -11.80
CA LYS A 432 -18.33 -43.51 -11.62
C LYS A 432 -18.16 -42.04 -12.02
N TYR A 433 -17.01 -41.45 -11.73
CA TYR A 433 -16.66 -40.09 -12.19
C TYR A 433 -16.65 -40.02 -13.73
N GLU A 434 -16.08 -41.02 -14.40
CA GLU A 434 -16.10 -41.12 -15.87
C GLU A 434 -17.52 -41.27 -16.44
N GLN A 435 -18.41 -41.95 -15.70
CA GLN A 435 -19.83 -42.08 -16.04
C GLN A 435 -20.67 -40.83 -15.70
N GLN A 436 -20.04 -39.78 -15.15
CA GLN A 436 -20.70 -38.55 -14.66
C GLN A 436 -21.70 -38.78 -13.52
N ASP A 437 -21.62 -39.93 -12.84
CA ASP A 437 -22.39 -40.20 -11.62
C ASP A 437 -21.62 -39.66 -10.40
N TYR A 438 -21.60 -38.33 -10.28
CA TYR A 438 -20.79 -37.61 -9.29
C TYR A 438 -21.22 -37.91 -7.84
N GLN A 439 -22.52 -38.10 -7.59
CA GLN A 439 -23.02 -38.41 -6.25
C GLN A 439 -22.54 -39.79 -5.78
N SER A 440 -22.59 -40.78 -6.67
CA SER A 440 -22.07 -42.11 -6.36
C SER A 440 -20.54 -42.14 -6.31
N ALA A 441 -19.85 -41.34 -7.12
CA ALA A 441 -18.39 -41.22 -7.11
C ALA A 441 -17.90 -40.63 -5.77
N LEU A 442 -18.57 -39.58 -5.27
CA LEU A 442 -18.29 -38.97 -3.97
C LEU A 442 -18.31 -40.03 -2.85
N ALA A 443 -19.37 -40.83 -2.80
CA ALA A 443 -19.53 -41.88 -1.78
C ALA A 443 -18.46 -42.98 -1.86
N GLU A 444 -17.93 -43.30 -3.05
CA GLU A 444 -16.82 -44.25 -3.14
C GLU A 444 -15.48 -43.64 -2.74
N PHE A 445 -15.22 -42.36 -3.08
CA PHE A 445 -14.01 -41.68 -2.63
C PHE A 445 -13.99 -41.46 -1.12
N ASP A 446 -15.15 -41.18 -0.50
CA ASP A 446 -15.26 -41.13 0.96
C ASP A 446 -14.86 -42.45 1.60
N ARG A 447 -15.40 -43.58 1.11
CA ARG A 447 -15.02 -44.92 1.59
C ARG A 447 -13.55 -45.26 1.35
N ALA A 448 -12.97 -44.78 0.25
CA ALA A 448 -11.54 -44.96 -0.02
C ALA A 448 -10.70 -44.17 1.00
N ILE A 449 -11.05 -42.90 1.25
CA ILE A 449 -10.37 -42.03 2.21
C ILE A 449 -10.53 -42.54 3.65
N ASP A 450 -11.67 -43.13 4.00
CA ASP A 450 -11.87 -43.76 5.31
C ASP A 450 -10.89 -44.93 5.56
N ILE A 451 -10.44 -45.61 4.51
CA ILE A 451 -9.47 -46.72 4.59
C ILE A 451 -8.04 -46.21 4.55
N ASP A 452 -7.73 -45.24 3.67
CA ASP A 452 -6.42 -44.60 3.60
C ASP A 452 -6.55 -43.06 3.59
N PRO A 453 -6.56 -42.42 4.79
CA PRO A 453 -6.66 -40.97 4.94
C PRO A 453 -5.42 -40.21 4.46
N ASN A 454 -4.36 -40.89 4.04
CA ASN A 454 -3.12 -40.27 3.58
C ASN A 454 -2.97 -40.31 2.05
N HIS A 455 -3.93 -40.91 1.33
CA HIS A 455 -3.86 -41.04 -0.12
C HIS A 455 -4.17 -39.73 -0.85
N ILE A 456 -3.12 -39.03 -1.31
CA ILE A 456 -3.21 -37.71 -1.97
C ILE A 456 -4.18 -37.71 -3.15
N ASP A 457 -4.09 -38.68 -4.07
CA ASP A 457 -4.95 -38.67 -5.26
C ASP A 457 -6.42 -38.88 -4.92
N ALA A 458 -6.75 -39.49 -3.78
CA ALA A 458 -8.14 -39.68 -3.38
C ALA A 458 -8.79 -38.33 -3.04
N TYR A 459 -8.05 -37.45 -2.36
CA TYR A 459 -8.48 -36.07 -2.12
C TYR A 459 -8.57 -35.23 -3.40
N ILE A 460 -7.64 -35.41 -4.36
CA ILE A 460 -7.73 -34.70 -5.66
C ILE A 460 -9.02 -35.07 -6.39
N HIS A 461 -9.30 -36.37 -6.53
CA HIS A 461 -10.48 -36.82 -7.28
C HIS A 461 -11.79 -36.52 -6.54
N ARG A 462 -11.80 -36.55 -5.20
CA ARG A 462 -12.96 -36.11 -4.42
C ARG A 462 -13.20 -34.59 -4.56
N GLY A 463 -12.13 -33.79 -4.55
CA GLY A 463 -12.20 -32.35 -4.85
C GLY A 463 -12.75 -32.07 -6.25
N ASP A 464 -12.34 -32.86 -7.25
CA ASP A 464 -12.85 -32.78 -8.63
C ASP A 464 -14.35 -33.12 -8.71
N VAL A 465 -14.79 -34.14 -7.95
CA VAL A 465 -16.21 -34.51 -7.84
C VAL A 465 -17.02 -33.37 -7.21
N LYS A 466 -16.52 -32.78 -6.13
CA LYS A 466 -17.18 -31.67 -5.42
C LYS A 466 -17.28 -30.40 -6.27
N ASP A 467 -16.25 -30.09 -7.07
CA ASP A 467 -16.31 -29.00 -8.06
C ASP A 467 -17.44 -29.24 -9.09
N LYS A 468 -17.65 -30.49 -9.52
CA LYS A 468 -18.75 -30.85 -10.43
C LYS A 468 -20.14 -30.80 -9.78
N LEU A 469 -20.19 -30.95 -8.46
CA LEU A 469 -21.42 -30.82 -7.66
C LEU A 469 -21.65 -29.38 -7.15
N GLU A 470 -20.82 -28.41 -7.57
CA GLU A 470 -20.84 -27.01 -7.13
C GLU A 470 -20.62 -26.83 -5.61
N ASP A 471 -20.08 -27.84 -4.92
CA ASP A 471 -19.59 -27.76 -3.54
C ASP A 471 -18.17 -27.17 -3.54
N TYR A 472 -18.08 -25.86 -3.79
CA TYR A 472 -16.81 -25.16 -3.90
C TYR A 472 -16.02 -25.15 -2.58
N GLU A 473 -16.69 -24.98 -1.44
CA GLU A 473 -16.05 -25.02 -0.12
C GLU A 473 -15.44 -26.39 0.16
N GLY A 474 -16.20 -27.47 -0.08
CA GLY A 474 -15.73 -28.83 0.10
C GLY A 474 -14.60 -29.21 -0.87
N ALA A 475 -14.62 -28.70 -2.11
CA ALA A 475 -13.55 -28.91 -3.08
C ALA A 475 -12.26 -28.19 -2.67
N ILE A 476 -12.35 -26.93 -2.23
CA ILE A 476 -11.21 -26.16 -1.70
C ILE A 476 -10.61 -26.88 -0.49
N ALA A 477 -11.43 -27.38 0.43
CA ALA A 477 -10.98 -28.14 1.59
C ALA A 477 -10.17 -29.38 1.19
N ASP A 478 -10.61 -30.13 0.18
CA ASP A 478 -9.89 -31.32 -0.31
C ASP A 478 -8.57 -30.95 -0.99
N TYR A 479 -8.51 -29.87 -1.78
CA TYR A 479 -7.24 -29.40 -2.34
C TYR A 479 -6.27 -28.87 -1.26
N ASN A 480 -6.78 -28.28 -0.18
CA ASN A 480 -5.97 -27.92 0.98
C ASN A 480 -5.37 -29.15 1.65
N GLN A 481 -6.13 -30.25 1.77
CA GLN A 481 -5.60 -31.52 2.29
C GLN A 481 -4.43 -32.05 1.44
N VAL A 482 -4.48 -31.87 0.12
CA VAL A 482 -3.39 -32.21 -0.79
C VAL A 482 -2.18 -31.30 -0.58
N ILE A 483 -2.38 -29.98 -0.59
CA ILE A 483 -1.30 -28.98 -0.46
C ILE A 483 -0.59 -29.07 0.90
N ASN A 484 -1.33 -29.39 1.96
CA ASN A 484 -0.73 -29.58 3.29
C ASN A 484 0.17 -30.82 3.37
N ARG A 485 -0.11 -31.85 2.57
CA ARG A 485 0.71 -33.08 2.50
C ARG A 485 1.85 -32.96 1.49
N ASP A 486 1.60 -32.32 0.36
CA ASP A 486 2.55 -32.05 -0.70
C ASP A 486 2.40 -30.60 -1.19
N SER A 487 3.17 -29.70 -0.58
CA SER A 487 3.20 -28.28 -0.94
C SER A 487 3.88 -28.01 -2.29
N THR A 488 4.45 -29.04 -2.92
CA THR A 488 5.05 -28.98 -4.24
C THR A 488 4.14 -29.54 -5.32
N HIS A 489 2.86 -29.80 -5.02
CA HIS A 489 1.91 -30.41 -5.96
C HIS A 489 1.23 -29.37 -6.88
N PRO A 490 1.74 -29.11 -8.11
CA PRO A 490 1.24 -28.02 -8.94
C PRO A 490 -0.23 -28.21 -9.37
N LYS A 491 -0.69 -29.46 -9.48
CA LYS A 491 -2.06 -29.80 -9.87
C LYS A 491 -3.08 -29.39 -8.83
N ALA A 492 -2.75 -29.47 -7.54
CA ALA A 492 -3.67 -29.05 -6.48
C ALA A 492 -3.85 -27.52 -6.49
N TYR A 493 -2.77 -26.76 -6.65
CA TYR A 493 -2.86 -25.31 -6.82
C TYR A 493 -3.69 -24.94 -8.05
N TYR A 494 -3.42 -25.54 -9.22
CA TYR A 494 -4.19 -25.26 -10.43
C TYR A 494 -5.70 -25.55 -10.25
N ARG A 495 -6.05 -26.70 -9.67
CA ARG A 495 -7.45 -27.09 -9.46
C ARG A 495 -8.13 -26.24 -8.41
N ARG A 496 -7.45 -25.87 -7.31
CA ARG A 496 -7.97 -24.95 -6.30
C ARG A 496 -8.18 -23.55 -6.88
N GLY A 497 -7.26 -23.07 -7.72
CA GLY A 497 -7.42 -21.81 -8.44
C GLY A 497 -8.68 -21.77 -9.33
N ASN A 498 -8.98 -22.86 -10.03
CA ASN A 498 -10.22 -22.96 -10.83
C ASN A 498 -11.47 -22.85 -9.95
N VAL A 499 -11.49 -23.50 -8.79
CA VAL A 499 -12.62 -23.45 -7.86
C VAL A 499 -12.75 -22.09 -7.20
N LEU A 500 -11.64 -21.47 -6.77
CA LEU A 500 -11.60 -20.13 -6.20
C LEU A 500 -12.20 -19.09 -7.16
N ARG A 501 -11.85 -19.19 -8.45
CA ARG A 501 -12.44 -18.33 -9.49
C ARG A 501 -13.96 -18.50 -9.59
N LYS A 502 -14.47 -19.74 -9.61
CA LYS A 502 -15.91 -20.00 -9.65
C LYS A 502 -16.63 -19.53 -8.38
N ALA A 503 -15.95 -19.56 -7.24
CA ALA A 503 -16.43 -19.05 -5.97
C ALA A 503 -16.33 -17.51 -5.84
N GLY A 504 -15.77 -16.81 -6.84
CA GLY A 504 -15.64 -15.35 -6.86
C GLY A 504 -14.35 -14.80 -6.24
N ASP A 505 -13.44 -15.65 -5.75
CA ASP A 505 -12.12 -15.25 -5.23
C ASP A 505 -11.07 -15.23 -6.35
N ASN A 506 -11.06 -14.12 -7.10
CA ASN A 506 -10.16 -13.95 -8.23
C ASN A 506 -8.68 -13.83 -7.83
N TRP A 507 -8.36 -13.26 -6.67
CA TRP A 507 -6.96 -13.15 -6.22
C TRP A 507 -6.42 -14.46 -5.66
N GLY A 508 -7.24 -15.19 -4.91
CA GLY A 508 -6.91 -16.56 -4.51
C GLY A 508 -6.64 -17.42 -5.75
N ALA A 509 -7.47 -17.29 -6.79
CA ALA A 509 -7.25 -17.97 -8.06
C ALA A 509 -5.93 -17.59 -8.75
N ILE A 510 -5.62 -16.29 -8.86
CA ILE A 510 -4.37 -15.80 -9.46
C ILE A 510 -3.14 -16.28 -8.67
N ALA A 511 -3.19 -16.22 -7.33
CA ALA A 511 -2.10 -16.69 -6.49
C ALA A 511 -1.83 -18.20 -6.71
N ASP A 512 -2.90 -18.99 -6.79
CA ASP A 512 -2.82 -20.43 -7.03
C ASP A 512 -2.33 -20.77 -8.44
N TYR A 513 -2.78 -20.07 -9.48
CA TYR A 513 -2.26 -20.25 -10.83
C TYR A 513 -0.77 -19.90 -10.92
N ASN A 514 -0.36 -18.80 -10.29
CA ASN A 514 1.06 -18.40 -10.27
C ASN A 514 1.92 -19.43 -9.54
N GLN A 515 1.44 -19.97 -8.42
CA GLN A 515 2.14 -21.01 -7.69
C GLN A 515 2.21 -22.32 -8.48
N ALA A 516 1.13 -22.71 -9.18
CA ALA A 516 1.13 -23.87 -10.07
C ALA A 516 2.16 -23.73 -11.20
N ILE A 517 2.23 -22.54 -11.83
CA ILE A 517 3.20 -22.22 -12.89
C ILE A 517 4.64 -22.24 -12.35
N ARG A 518 4.86 -21.69 -11.15
CA ARG A 518 6.18 -21.72 -10.48
C ARG A 518 6.66 -23.14 -10.23
N LEU A 519 5.78 -24.01 -9.73
CA LEU A 519 6.09 -25.39 -9.38
C LEU A 519 6.26 -26.29 -10.61
N ASN A 520 5.50 -26.05 -11.67
CA ASN A 520 5.66 -26.76 -12.94
C ASN A 520 5.41 -25.82 -14.13
N PRO A 521 6.49 -25.35 -14.79
CA PRO A 521 6.37 -24.48 -15.95
C PRO A 521 5.57 -25.07 -17.12
N ASN A 522 5.31 -26.38 -17.18
CA ASN A 522 4.48 -26.98 -18.24
C ASN A 522 2.99 -26.64 -18.14
N TYR A 523 2.54 -26.05 -17.02
CA TYR A 523 1.24 -25.36 -16.95
C TYR A 523 1.17 -24.14 -17.89
N THR A 524 2.29 -23.74 -18.50
CA THR A 524 2.34 -22.75 -19.60
C THR A 524 2.09 -23.35 -21.00
N SER A 525 2.03 -24.69 -21.16
CA SER A 525 1.88 -25.35 -22.46
C SER A 525 0.42 -25.38 -22.97
N THR A 526 0.29 -25.32 -24.30
CA THR A 526 -0.94 -25.02 -25.09
C THR A 526 -2.18 -25.87 -24.82
N LYS A 527 -2.08 -26.98 -24.07
CA LYS A 527 -3.24 -27.82 -23.70
C LYS A 527 -4.03 -27.26 -22.50
N TYR A 528 -3.39 -26.48 -21.64
CA TYR A 528 -4.04 -25.74 -20.52
C TYR A 528 -4.27 -24.26 -20.87
N ARG A 529 -3.73 -23.80 -22.02
CA ARG A 529 -4.05 -22.48 -22.60
C ARG A 529 -5.50 -22.34 -23.06
N SER A 530 -6.26 -23.40 -23.39
CA SER A 530 -7.66 -23.15 -23.83
C SER A 530 -8.54 -22.61 -22.70
N ASP A 531 -8.29 -23.06 -21.47
CA ASP A 531 -9.05 -22.64 -20.28
C ASP A 531 -8.49 -21.35 -19.67
N ILE A 532 -7.19 -21.06 -19.90
CA ILE A 532 -6.50 -19.88 -19.36
C ILE A 532 -6.46 -18.71 -20.37
N HIS A 533 -6.35 -18.94 -21.69
CA HIS A 533 -6.37 -17.88 -22.73
C HIS A 533 -7.77 -17.51 -23.20
N GLY A 534 -8.74 -18.42 -23.22
CA GLY A 534 -10.14 -18.03 -23.43
C GLY A 534 -10.58 -16.99 -22.39
N ASP A 535 -10.12 -17.14 -21.15
CA ASP A 535 -10.42 -16.25 -20.04
C ASP A 535 -9.45 -15.07 -19.90
N LEU A 536 -8.16 -15.16 -20.32
CA LEU A 536 -7.26 -13.99 -20.37
C LEU A 536 -7.60 -13.03 -21.52
N GLU A 537 -7.98 -13.54 -22.69
CA GLU A 537 -8.44 -12.68 -23.80
C GLU A 537 -9.82 -12.10 -23.47
N THR A 538 -10.67 -12.83 -22.72
CA THR A 538 -11.93 -12.29 -22.19
C THR A 538 -11.70 -11.31 -21.03
N ILE A 539 -10.65 -11.47 -20.21
CA ILE A 539 -10.25 -10.50 -19.18
C ILE A 539 -9.61 -9.28 -19.82
N GLU A 540 -8.68 -9.40 -20.78
CA GLU A 540 -8.13 -8.27 -21.54
C GLU A 540 -9.20 -7.56 -22.36
N LYS A 541 -10.16 -8.28 -22.93
CA LYS A 541 -11.29 -7.70 -23.67
C LYS A 541 -12.38 -7.15 -22.75
N LEU A 542 -12.60 -7.69 -21.57
CA LEU A 542 -13.41 -7.06 -20.50
C LEU A 542 -12.66 -5.87 -19.89
N LEU A 543 -11.33 -5.86 -19.88
CA LEU A 543 -10.48 -4.74 -19.49
C LEU A 543 -10.30 -3.72 -20.62
N GLN A 544 -10.69 -4.02 -21.87
CA GLN A 544 -10.71 -3.07 -22.99
C GLN A 544 -12.13 -2.56 -23.28
N GLU A 545 -13.15 -3.41 -23.23
CA GLU A 545 -14.56 -3.04 -23.42
C GLU A 545 -15.21 -2.45 -22.13
N LYS A 546 -14.56 -2.56 -20.96
CA LYS A 546 -14.92 -1.78 -19.75
C LYS A 546 -13.99 -0.60 -19.44
N PHE A 547 -13.05 -0.28 -20.35
CA PHE A 547 -12.15 0.88 -20.23
C PHE A 547 -12.11 1.72 -21.52
N ILE A 548 -13.24 1.78 -22.25
CA ILE A 548 -13.60 2.89 -23.14
C ILE A 548 -14.81 3.59 -22.53
#